data_AF-A0A954ICP4-F1
#
_entry.id   AF-A0A954ICP4-F1
#
_cell.length_a   1.000
_cell.length_b   1.000
_cell.length_c   1.000
_cell.angle_alpha   90.00
_cell.angle_beta   90.00
_cell.angle_gamma   90.00
#
_symmetry.space_group_name_H-M   'P 1'
#
loop_
_entity.id
_entity.type
_entity.pdbx_description
1 polymer ?
#
loop_
_entity_poly.entity_id
_entity_poly.type
_entity_poly.pdbx_seq_one_letter_code
_entity_poly.pdbx_strand_id
1 'polypeptide(L)'
;MAIRIDGPHQQPPQPRLVEGLTRDQVFDMLQDLSRSDLSLAEFAVKLADCPLFLNRILRLANSATRAGQSEIQNPSHACAFLGSQRLTHLLAELSADFPAPV
;
A
#
# COMPACT_ATOMS: atom_id res chain seq x y z
N MET A 1 40.84 -21.17 -14.63
CA MET A 1 39.68 -22.02 -14.26
C MET A 1 38.67 -21.09 -13.60
N ALA A 2 37.59 -20.71 -14.30
CA ALA A 2 36.62 -19.72 -13.82
C ALA A 2 35.35 -20.44 -13.35
N ILE A 3 35.03 -20.32 -12.07
CA ILE A 3 33.85 -20.94 -11.46
C ILE A 3 32.64 -20.05 -11.81
N ARG A 4 31.69 -20.60 -12.56
CA ARG A 4 30.37 -19.99 -12.77
C ARG A 4 29.47 -20.41 -11.61
N ILE A 5 29.01 -19.45 -10.82
CA ILE A 5 28.03 -19.67 -9.76
C ILE A 5 26.65 -19.44 -10.38
N ASP A 6 26.04 -20.51 -10.90
CA ASP A 6 24.59 -20.56 -11.12
C ASP A 6 23.92 -20.69 -9.75
N GLY A 7 23.83 -19.58 -9.03
CA GLY A 7 22.97 -19.50 -7.85
C GLY A 7 21.52 -19.60 -8.31
N PRO A 8 20.66 -20.41 -7.67
CA PRO A 8 19.25 -20.41 -8.01
C PRO A 8 18.75 -18.97 -7.89
N HIS A 9 18.21 -18.45 -9.00
CA HIS A 9 17.47 -17.19 -9.01
C HIS A 9 16.26 -17.37 -8.08
N GLN A 10 16.49 -17.22 -6.77
CA GLN A 10 15.44 -17.00 -5.79
C GLN A 10 14.86 -15.64 -6.15
N GLN A 11 13.85 -15.67 -7.02
CA GLN A 11 12.94 -14.58 -7.22
C GLN A 11 12.52 -14.11 -5.83
N PRO A 12 12.75 -12.83 -5.46
CA PRO A 12 12.42 -12.36 -4.13
C PRO A 12 10.97 -12.73 -3.84
N PRO A 13 10.63 -13.24 -2.65
CA PRO A 13 9.25 -13.54 -2.31
C PRO A 13 8.45 -12.29 -2.61
N GLN A 14 7.52 -12.40 -3.56
CA GLN A 14 6.59 -11.30 -3.80
C GLN A 14 5.95 -11.00 -2.45
N PRO A 15 6.04 -9.76 -1.95
CA PRO A 15 5.43 -9.43 -0.67
C PRO A 15 3.96 -9.81 -0.80
N ARG A 16 3.52 -10.82 -0.02
CA ARG A 16 2.11 -11.18 0.03
C ARG A 16 1.41 -10.04 0.74
N LEU A 17 0.87 -9.13 -0.07
CA LEU A 17 0.24 -7.89 0.40
C LEU A 17 -1.07 -8.11 1.13
N VAL A 18 -1.61 -9.32 0.98
CA VAL A 18 -2.98 -9.69 1.32
C VAL A 18 -3.07 -10.43 2.67
N GLU A 19 -1.98 -10.49 3.44
CA GLU A 19 -2.01 -11.15 4.75
C GLU A 19 -2.69 -10.26 5.79
N GLY A 20 -4.03 -10.33 5.85
CA GLY A 20 -4.83 -9.65 6.88
C GLY A 20 -5.77 -8.56 6.37
N LEU A 21 -5.83 -8.33 5.05
CA LEU A 21 -6.89 -7.53 4.43
C LEU A 21 -7.87 -8.45 3.71
N THR A 22 -9.16 -8.29 4.00
CA THR A 22 -10.21 -8.98 3.24
C THR A 22 -10.64 -8.14 2.04
N ARG A 23 -11.23 -8.79 1.04
CA ARG A 23 -11.80 -8.11 -0.12
C ARG A 23 -12.84 -7.07 0.29
N ASP A 24 -13.67 -7.39 1.28
CA ASP A 24 -14.70 -6.47 1.79
C ASP A 24 -14.08 -5.22 2.41
N GLN A 25 -13.02 -5.37 3.21
CA GLN A 25 -12.30 -4.22 3.77
C GLN A 25 -11.68 -3.33 2.69
N VAL A 26 -11.11 -3.92 1.63
CA VAL A 26 -10.57 -3.17 0.49
C VAL A 26 -11.70 -2.43 -0.23
N PHE A 27 -12.85 -3.06 -0.42
CA PHE A 27 -14.01 -2.44 -1.06
C PHE A 27 -14.60 -1.30 -0.24
N ASP A 28 -14.72 -1.47 1.08
CA ASP A 28 -15.15 -0.41 2.01
C ASP A 28 -14.18 0.77 1.98
N MET A 29 -12.87 0.52 1.99
CA MET A 29 -11.85 1.57 1.87
C MET A 29 -11.90 2.31 0.52
N LEU A 30 -12.19 1.60 -0.58
CA LEU A 30 -12.40 2.20 -1.90
C LEU A 30 -13.67 3.07 -1.91
N GLN A 31 -14.76 2.60 -1.29
CA GLN A 31 -15.97 3.39 -1.15
C GLN A 31 -15.72 4.65 -0.32
N ASP A 32 -15.00 4.53 0.79
CA ASP A 32 -14.64 5.65 1.65
C ASP A 32 -13.85 6.72 0.90
N LEU A 33 -12.86 6.33 0.09
CA LEU A 33 -12.08 7.28 -0.72
C LEU A 33 -12.89 7.88 -1.88
N SER A 34 -13.91 7.17 -2.38
CA SER A 34 -14.79 7.68 -3.43
C SER A 34 -15.84 8.66 -2.91
N ARG A 35 -16.24 8.53 -1.64
CA ARG A 35 -17.16 9.43 -0.96
C ARG A 35 -16.39 10.66 -0.52
N SER A 36 -16.71 11.82 -1.10
CA SER A 36 -16.04 13.10 -0.80
C SER A 36 -16.20 13.56 0.67
N ASP A 37 -17.01 12.86 1.46
CA ASP A 37 -17.23 13.14 2.87
C ASP A 37 -16.05 12.75 3.77
N LEU A 38 -15.18 11.82 3.33
CA LEU A 38 -14.10 11.30 4.18
C LEU A 38 -12.78 12.01 3.88
N SER A 39 -12.25 12.72 4.87
CA SER A 39 -10.95 13.38 4.73
C SER A 39 -9.81 12.36 4.71
N LEU A 40 -8.70 12.70 4.04
CA LEU A 40 -7.49 11.86 4.04
C LEU A 40 -6.93 11.62 5.46
N ALA A 41 -7.21 12.51 6.40
CA ALA A 41 -6.86 12.35 7.80
C ALA A 41 -7.71 11.26 8.48
N GLU A 42 -9.02 11.23 8.25
CA GLU A 42 -9.92 10.19 8.77
C GLU A 42 -9.65 8.83 8.10
N PHE A 43 -9.33 8.84 6.81
CA PHE A 43 -8.90 7.64 6.11
C PHE A 43 -7.64 7.05 6.77
N ALA A 44 -6.68 7.91 7.13
CA ALA A 44 -5.48 7.49 7.82
C ALA A 44 -5.73 6.91 9.22
N VAL A 45 -6.79 7.34 9.91
CA VAL A 45 -7.22 6.71 11.17
C VAL A 45 -7.74 5.29 10.91
N LYS A 46 -8.56 5.09 9.87
CA LYS A 46 -9.03 3.74 9.47
C LYS A 46 -7.89 2.81 9.06
N LEU A 47 -6.81 3.35 8.51
CA LEU A 47 -5.61 2.58 8.18
C LEU A 47 -4.87 2.02 9.40
N ALA A 48 -5.12 2.53 10.61
CA ALA A 48 -4.52 1.99 11.82
C ALA A 48 -4.92 0.52 12.07
N ASP A 49 -6.12 0.13 11.64
CA ASP A 49 -6.61 -1.25 11.72
C ASP A 49 -6.00 -2.16 10.65
N CYS A 50 -5.21 -1.60 9.71
CA CYS A 50 -4.61 -2.29 8.58
C CYS A 50 -3.09 -2.02 8.50
N PRO A 51 -2.29 -2.53 9.46
CA PRO A 51 -0.88 -2.16 9.62
C PRO A 51 -0.01 -2.51 8.41
N LEU A 52 -0.34 -3.56 7.64
CA LEU A 52 0.40 -3.89 6.42
C LEU A 52 0.18 -2.87 5.30
N PHE A 53 -1.07 -2.45 5.10
CA PHE A 53 -1.39 -1.47 4.08
C PHE A 53 -0.86 -0.09 4.45
N LEU A 54 -0.93 0.27 5.73
CA LEU A 54 -0.28 1.47 6.25
C LEU A 54 1.23 1.47 5.99
N ASN A 55 1.92 0.34 6.27
CA ASN A 55 3.35 0.22 5.97
C ASN A 55 3.66 0.41 4.48
N ARG A 56 2.82 -0.12 3.58
CA ARG A 56 2.98 0.10 2.13
C ARG A 56 2.80 1.55 1.75
N ILE A 57 1.79 2.23 2.29
CA ILE A 57 1.54 3.65 2.07
C ILE A 57 2.75 4.47 2.53
N LEU A 58 3.27 4.22 3.73
CA LEU A 58 4.46 4.89 4.27
C LEU A 58 5.69 4.63 3.40
N ARG A 59 5.95 3.37 3.01
CA ARG A 59 7.08 3.04 2.12
C ARG A 59 6.96 3.71 0.76
N LEU A 60 5.76 3.77 0.19
CA LEU A 60 5.55 4.40 -1.11
C LEU A 60 5.73 5.92 -1.02
N ALA A 61 5.15 6.54 0.01
CA ALA A 61 5.32 7.97 0.26
C ALA A 61 6.80 8.31 0.41
N ASN A 62 7.54 7.56 1.23
CA ASN A 62 8.98 7.74 1.41
C ASN A 62 9.81 7.40 0.16
N SER A 63 9.40 6.44 -0.66
CA SER A 63 10.08 6.16 -1.95
C SER A 63 10.00 7.33 -2.93
N ALA A 64 8.96 8.16 -2.80
CA ALA A 64 8.77 9.36 -3.61
C ALA A 64 9.40 10.62 -2.97
N THR A 65 9.86 10.54 -1.72
CA THR A 65 10.66 11.61 -1.11
C THR A 65 12.08 11.61 -1.67
N ARG A 66 12.65 12.82 -1.87
CA ARG A 66 14.02 12.97 -2.38
C ARG A 66 15.04 12.85 -1.24
N ALA A 67 16.27 12.46 -1.58
CA ALA A 67 17.38 12.42 -0.63
C ALA A 67 17.53 13.76 0.10
N GLY A 68 17.48 13.74 1.44
CA GLY A 68 17.57 14.92 2.30
C GLY A 68 16.24 15.45 2.84
N GLN A 69 15.09 14.90 2.44
CA GLN A 69 13.81 15.17 3.09
C GLN A 69 13.61 14.29 4.31
N SER A 70 12.89 14.82 5.32
CA SER A 70 12.50 14.06 6.50
C SER A 70 11.58 12.91 6.13
N GLU A 71 11.85 11.74 6.70
CA GLU A 71 11.03 10.55 6.52
C GLU A 71 9.60 10.80 7.02
N ILE A 72 8.61 10.46 6.19
CA ILE A 72 7.20 10.53 6.53
C ILE A 72 6.87 9.34 7.43
N GLN A 73 6.68 9.61 8.73
CA GLN A 73 6.29 8.60 9.72
C GLN A 73 4.80 8.66 10.08
N ASN A 74 4.13 9.79 9.81
CA ASN A 74 2.74 9.98 10.16
C ASN A 74 1.81 9.44 9.05
N PRO A 75 0.87 8.53 9.36
CA PRO A 75 -0.10 7.99 8.41
C PRO A 75 -0.90 9.05 7.65
N SER A 76 -1.37 10.08 8.34
CA SER A 76 -2.15 11.17 7.76
C SER A 76 -1.32 11.99 6.78
N HIS A 77 -0.04 12.24 7.11
CA HIS A 77 0.89 12.91 6.19
C HIS A 77 1.19 12.05 4.96
N ALA A 78 1.35 10.73 5.13
CA ALA A 78 1.58 9.83 4.00
C ALA A 78 0.36 9.79 3.06
N CYS A 79 -0.84 9.75 3.61
CA CYS A 79 -2.08 9.79 2.82
C CYS A 79 -2.24 11.12 2.09
N ALA A 80 -1.99 12.25 2.77
CA ALA A 80 -2.02 13.58 2.16
C ALA A 80 -0.97 13.73 1.05
N PHE A 81 0.24 13.20 1.27
CA PHE A 81 1.35 13.26 0.31
C PHE A 81 1.07 12.45 -0.95
N LEU A 82 0.45 11.27 -0.84
CA LEU A 82 0.08 10.44 -1.98
C LEU A 82 -1.18 10.94 -2.70
N GLY A 83 -2.13 11.50 -1.95
CA GLY A 83 -3.42 11.94 -2.44
C GLY A 83 -4.41 10.79 -2.68
N SER A 84 -5.70 11.13 -2.72
CA SER A 84 -6.80 10.16 -2.87
C SER A 84 -6.66 9.29 -4.13
N GLN A 85 -6.36 9.89 -5.28
CA GLN A 85 -6.23 9.17 -6.54
C GLN A 85 -5.20 8.03 -6.49
N ARG A 86 -4.05 8.27 -5.83
CA ARG A 86 -2.98 7.27 -5.72
C ARG A 86 -3.32 6.19 -4.69
N LEU A 87 -3.99 6.55 -3.60
CA LEU A 87 -4.51 5.60 -2.63
C LEU A 87 -5.57 4.67 -3.26
N THR A 88 -6.49 5.22 -4.06
CA THR A 88 -7.47 4.44 -4.82
C THR A 88 -6.80 3.46 -5.78
N HIS A 89 -5.75 3.89 -6.50
CA HIS A 89 -5.00 3.01 -7.39
C HIS A 89 -4.34 1.86 -6.63
N LEU A 90 -3.74 2.12 -5.47
CA LEU A 90 -3.12 1.09 -4.64
C LEU A 90 -4.14 0.07 -4.12
N LEU A 91 -5.31 0.53 -3.69
CA LEU A 91 -6.40 -0.37 -3.27
C LEU A 91 -6.95 -1.18 -4.44
N ALA A 92 -7.05 -0.59 -5.63
CA ALA A 92 -7.49 -1.30 -6.83
C ALA A 92 -6.50 -2.40 -7.23
N GLU A 93 -5.19 -2.12 -7.19
CA GLU A 93 -4.14 -3.15 -7.36
C GLU A 93 -4.28 -4.28 -6.34
N LEU A 94 -4.51 -3.94 -5.06
CA LEU A 94 -4.72 -4.93 -4.01
C LEU A 94 -5.98 -5.76 -4.25
N SER A 95 -7.05 -5.14 -4.76
CA SER A 95 -8.29 -5.85 -5.09
C SER A 95 -8.11 -6.88 -6.22
N ALA A 96 -7.17 -6.63 -7.14
CA ALA A 96 -6.85 -7.52 -8.25
C ALA A 96 -6.07 -8.77 -7.82
N ASP A 97 -5.41 -8.74 -6.66
CA ASP A 97 -4.76 -9.91 -6.06
C ASP A 97 -5.78 -10.90 -5.45
N PHE A 98 -7.04 -10.49 -5.26
CA PHE A 98 -8.09 -11.41 -4.82
C PHE A 98 -8.70 -12.12 -6.05
N PRO A 99 -8.90 -13.45 -6.00
CA PRO A 99 -9.57 -14.15 -7.08
C PRO A 99 -10.98 -13.58 -7.30
N ALA A 100 -11.34 -13.33 -8.57
CA ALA A 100 -12.70 -12.96 -8.94
C ALA A 100 -13.67 -14.05 -8.44
N PRO A 101 -14.87 -13.68 -7.97
CA PRO A 101 -15.84 -14.68 -7.56
C PRO A 101 -16.25 -15.46 -8.82
N VAL A 102 -16.15 -16.77 -8.75
CA VAL A 102 -16.63 -17.69 -9.79
C VAL A 102 -18.14 -17.61 -9.90
#